data_AF-A0A2V9KIY3-F1
#
_entry.id   AF-A0A2V9KIY3-F1
#
_cell.length_a   1.000
_cell.length_b   1.000
_cell.length_c   1.000
_cell.angle_alpha   90.00
_cell.angle_beta   90.00
_cell.angle_gamma   90.00
#
_symmetry.space_group_name_H-M   'P 1'
#
loop_
_entity.id
_entity.type
_entity.pdbx_description
1 polymer ?
#
loop_
_entity_poly.entity_id
_entity_poly.type
_entity_poly.pdbx_seq_one_letter_code
_entity_poly.pdbx_strand_id
1 'polypeptide(L)'
;MCRQRSSPDPVVPPTSPSSMHLPCLTHRMKTSLYQVVVIANDFQIPFHDERALSLFKLFLRRERPDWLILNGDFQDFWEISSDLTPRSGQEFKREIETGQKILRSFRRSLPRARITWIEGNHEFRMRKYLIQNARELYGLPGVSVPDIFDLKRLKIEYAACHELATINKFTDNFIRVGDLYVGHWDRVSKHGAYAAKVLVEEKGVSLLQGYTHRFGAHARTTVDGRVLLGIENSSMCSRRQSYVSRPNWQLP
;
A
#
# COMPACT_ATOMS: atom_id res chain seq x y z
N MET A 1 -77.75 -3.95 -36.92
CA MET A 1 -76.49 -4.36 -37.57
C MET A 1 -75.32 -4.02 -36.66
N CYS A 2 -74.41 -4.98 -36.54
CA CYS A 2 -73.30 -5.10 -35.59
C CYS A 2 -72.24 -3.98 -35.73
N ARG A 3 -71.74 -3.44 -34.61
CA ARG A 3 -70.38 -2.87 -34.53
C ARG A 3 -69.69 -3.49 -33.33
N GLN A 4 -68.70 -4.33 -33.64
CA GLN A 4 -67.82 -5.01 -32.69
C GLN A 4 -67.03 -3.97 -31.88
N ARG A 5 -67.00 -4.14 -30.55
CA ARG A 5 -66.04 -3.46 -29.67
C ARG A 5 -64.78 -4.33 -29.62
N SER A 6 -63.64 -3.75 -29.97
CA SER A 6 -62.32 -4.36 -29.88
C SER A 6 -61.92 -4.55 -28.41
N SER A 7 -61.44 -5.74 -28.09
CA SER A 7 -60.82 -6.11 -26.81
C SER A 7 -59.53 -5.30 -26.57
N PRO A 8 -59.21 -4.89 -25.33
CA PRO A 8 -57.88 -4.36 -25.02
C PRO A 8 -56.86 -5.50 -24.88
N ASP A 9 -55.63 -5.26 -25.34
CA ASP A 9 -54.51 -6.19 -25.23
C ASP A 9 -54.15 -6.50 -23.77
N PRO A 10 -53.64 -7.72 -23.46
CA PRO A 10 -53.25 -8.08 -22.11
C PRO A 10 -51.99 -7.32 -21.67
N VAL A 11 -52.10 -6.61 -20.55
CA VAL A 11 -50.97 -5.98 -19.87
C VAL A 11 -50.06 -7.06 -19.30
N VAL A 12 -48.83 -7.16 -19.81
CA VAL A 12 -47.78 -8.03 -19.28
C VAL A 12 -47.23 -7.40 -17.99
N PRO A 13 -47.20 -8.12 -16.86
CA PRO A 13 -46.62 -7.58 -15.62
C PRO A 13 -45.09 -7.46 -15.75
N PRO A 14 -44.46 -6.45 -15.11
CA PRO A 14 -43.01 -6.30 -15.15
C PRO A 14 -42.35 -7.47 -14.44
N THR A 15 -41.46 -8.17 -15.15
CA THR A 15 -40.60 -9.22 -14.60
C THR A 15 -39.69 -8.64 -13.53
N SER A 16 -39.65 -9.28 -12.36
CA SER A 16 -38.74 -8.95 -11.27
C SER A 16 -37.27 -8.92 -11.74
N PRO A 17 -36.42 -8.05 -11.16
CA PRO A 17 -35.02 -8.02 -11.53
C PRO A 17 -34.38 -9.33 -11.09
N SER A 18 -34.02 -10.16 -12.08
CA SER A 18 -33.23 -11.38 -11.87
C SER A 18 -32.03 -11.03 -11.01
N SER A 19 -31.89 -11.72 -9.88
CA SER A 19 -30.71 -11.59 -9.03
C SER A 19 -29.49 -11.90 -9.88
N MET A 20 -28.65 -10.89 -10.12
CA MET A 20 -27.34 -11.12 -10.73
C MET A 20 -26.49 -11.87 -9.70
N HIS A 21 -26.56 -13.19 -9.74
CA HIS A 21 -25.56 -14.04 -9.12
C HIS A 21 -24.22 -13.73 -9.80
N LEU A 22 -23.39 -12.94 -9.13
CA LEU A 22 -21.98 -12.84 -9.48
C LEU A 22 -21.42 -14.28 -9.44
N PRO A 23 -20.88 -14.81 -10.55
CA PRO A 23 -20.36 -16.16 -10.56
C PRO A 23 -19.26 -16.26 -9.50
N CYS A 24 -19.34 -17.29 -8.66
CA CYS A 24 -18.25 -17.71 -7.80
C CYS A 24 -17.03 -17.91 -8.71
N LEU A 25 -16.08 -16.98 -8.66
CA LEU A 25 -14.91 -17.00 -9.52
C LEU A 25 -14.09 -18.23 -9.16
N THR A 26 -14.32 -19.33 -9.89
CA THR A 26 -13.58 -20.59 -9.77
C THR A 26 -12.09 -20.28 -9.76
N HIS A 27 -11.41 -20.81 -8.76
CA HIS A 27 -10.00 -20.51 -8.52
C HIS A 27 -9.17 -21.23 -9.60
N ARG A 28 -8.95 -20.58 -10.75
CA ARG A 28 -8.06 -21.10 -11.79
C ARG A 28 -6.67 -21.25 -11.18
N MET A 29 -6.16 -22.49 -11.12
CA MET A 29 -4.76 -22.72 -10.73
C MET A 29 -3.87 -22.06 -11.78
N LYS A 30 -2.98 -21.15 -11.36
CA LYS A 30 -1.97 -20.57 -12.25
C LYS A 30 -1.00 -21.67 -12.65
N THR A 31 -0.94 -21.98 -13.93
CA THR A 31 0.04 -22.91 -14.55
C THR A 31 1.30 -22.18 -15.02
N SER A 32 1.51 -20.94 -14.57
CA SER A 32 2.61 -20.08 -15.00
C SER A 32 3.93 -20.52 -14.36
N LEU A 33 4.99 -20.56 -15.16
CA LEU A 33 6.37 -20.71 -14.67
C LEU A 33 6.87 -19.47 -13.90
N TYR A 34 6.17 -18.34 -14.03
CA TYR A 34 6.52 -17.06 -13.41
C TYR A 34 5.58 -16.73 -12.26
N GLN A 35 6.17 -16.17 -11.19
CA GLN A 35 5.46 -15.56 -10.07
C GLN A 35 5.10 -14.11 -10.39
N VAL A 36 3.85 -13.71 -10.15
CA VAL A 36 3.42 -12.31 -10.28
C VAL A 36 3.52 -11.61 -8.92
N VAL A 37 4.36 -10.58 -8.85
CA VAL A 37 4.53 -9.74 -7.66
C VAL A 37 3.98 -8.35 -7.95
N VAL A 38 3.15 -7.82 -7.06
CA VAL A 38 2.62 -6.46 -7.11
C VAL A 38 3.17 -5.68 -5.92
N ILE A 39 3.71 -4.49 -6.19
CA ILE A 39 4.32 -3.62 -5.19
C ILE A 39 3.52 -2.31 -5.17
N ALA A 40 3.12 -1.88 -3.98
CA ALA A 40 2.48 -0.59 -3.74
C ALA A 40 3.01 0.02 -2.44
N ASN A 41 3.05 1.34 -2.33
CA ASN A 41 3.65 2.08 -1.21
C ASN A 41 2.89 3.37 -0.96
N ASP A 42 3.21 4.02 0.15
CA ASP A 42 2.81 5.39 0.45
C ASP A 42 1.29 5.57 0.30
N PHE A 43 0.54 4.75 1.02
CA PHE A 43 -0.90 4.94 1.14
C PHE A 43 -1.20 6.07 2.12
N GLN A 44 -0.39 6.20 3.17
CA GLN A 44 -0.56 7.19 4.23
C GLN A 44 -2.00 7.22 4.74
N ILE A 45 -2.54 6.05 5.11
CA ILE A 45 -3.93 5.95 5.57
C ILE A 45 -4.11 6.85 6.80
N PRO A 46 -5.12 7.76 6.79
CA PRO A 46 -6.32 7.76 5.96
C PRO A 46 -6.28 8.72 4.77
N PHE A 47 -5.15 9.32 4.44
CA PHE A 47 -4.98 10.33 3.40
C PHE A 47 -4.71 9.77 1.99
N HIS A 48 -5.00 8.51 1.76
CA HIS A 48 -4.93 7.89 0.43
C HIS A 48 -5.94 8.50 -0.54
N ASP A 49 -5.66 8.39 -1.84
CA ASP A 49 -6.64 8.69 -2.89
C ASP A 49 -7.64 7.53 -2.99
N GLU A 50 -8.90 7.82 -2.67
CA GLU A 50 -9.99 6.83 -2.65
C GLU A 50 -10.23 6.18 -4.02
N ARG A 51 -10.03 6.92 -5.12
CA ARG A 51 -10.20 6.39 -6.48
C ARG A 51 -9.02 5.47 -6.81
N ALA A 52 -7.79 5.88 -6.52
CA ALA A 52 -6.60 5.06 -6.72
C ALA A 52 -6.69 3.76 -5.92
N LEU A 53 -7.07 3.81 -4.63
CA LEU A 53 -7.25 2.60 -3.82
C LEU A 53 -8.35 1.69 -4.36
N SER A 54 -9.46 2.26 -4.83
CA SER A 54 -10.57 1.49 -5.39
C SER A 54 -10.17 0.75 -6.67
N LEU A 55 -9.46 1.43 -7.58
CA LEU A 55 -8.92 0.85 -8.81
C LEU A 55 -7.83 -0.19 -8.50
N PHE A 56 -6.94 0.08 -7.55
CA PHE A 56 -5.93 -0.88 -7.12
C PHE A 56 -6.57 -2.17 -6.57
N LYS A 57 -7.60 -2.06 -5.74
CA LYS A 57 -8.34 -3.23 -5.25
C LYS A 57 -9.00 -4.01 -6.40
N LEU A 58 -9.52 -3.33 -7.43
CA LEU A 58 -10.07 -3.99 -8.61
C LEU A 58 -8.98 -4.73 -9.39
N PHE A 59 -7.83 -4.08 -9.60
CA PHE A 59 -6.66 -4.68 -10.23
C PHE A 59 -6.19 -5.93 -9.49
N LEU A 60 -6.05 -5.88 -8.15
CA LEU A 60 -5.65 -7.04 -7.35
C LEU A 60 -6.64 -8.21 -7.48
N ARG A 61 -7.95 -7.95 -7.53
CA ARG A 61 -8.97 -8.99 -7.73
C ARG A 61 -8.90 -9.64 -9.11
N ARG A 62 -8.55 -8.86 -10.14
CA ARG A 62 -8.42 -9.30 -11.52
C ARG A 62 -7.12 -10.10 -11.72
N GLU A 63 -5.98 -9.52 -11.37
CA GLU A 63 -4.65 -10.09 -11.64
C GLU A 63 -4.29 -11.23 -10.67
N ARG A 64 -4.83 -11.21 -9.45
CA ARG A 64 -4.58 -12.21 -8.41
C ARG A 64 -3.08 -12.50 -8.26
N PRO A 65 -2.24 -11.50 -7.91
CA PRO A 65 -0.81 -11.71 -7.76
C PRO A 65 -0.51 -12.80 -6.74
N ASP A 66 0.62 -13.45 -6.92
CA ASP A 66 1.13 -14.47 -6.01
C ASP A 66 1.73 -13.82 -4.76
N TRP A 67 2.19 -12.57 -4.88
CA TRP A 67 2.72 -11.78 -3.79
C TRP A 67 2.32 -10.31 -3.92
N LEU A 68 1.72 -9.75 -2.86
CA LEU A 68 1.54 -8.32 -2.67
C LEU A 68 2.57 -7.79 -1.66
N ILE A 69 3.31 -6.76 -2.04
CA ILE A 69 4.24 -6.05 -1.16
C ILE A 69 3.69 -4.65 -0.91
N LEU A 70 3.45 -4.33 0.35
CA LEU A 70 3.17 -2.99 0.86
C LEU A 70 4.51 -2.38 1.30
N ASN A 71 5.13 -1.60 0.43
CA ASN A 71 6.50 -1.12 0.55
C ASN A 71 6.60 0.22 1.34
N GLY A 72 6.23 0.16 2.62
CA GLY A 72 6.31 1.28 3.56
C GLY A 72 5.20 2.32 3.41
N ASP A 73 5.03 3.08 4.50
CA ASP A 73 4.10 4.19 4.64
C ASP A 73 2.67 3.81 4.23
N PHE A 74 2.23 2.65 4.68
CA PHE A 74 0.86 2.21 4.50
C PHE A 74 -0.06 2.96 5.46
N GLN A 75 0.34 3.06 6.73
CA GLN A 75 -0.36 3.80 7.78
C GLN A 75 0.35 5.13 7.99
N ASP A 76 -0.40 6.24 8.08
CA ASP A 76 0.27 7.53 8.25
C ASP A 76 0.84 7.71 9.66
N PHE A 77 0.11 7.29 10.69
CA PHE A 77 0.33 7.65 12.09
C PHE A 77 0.46 9.16 12.26
N TRP A 78 -0.54 9.88 11.75
CA TRP A 78 -0.56 11.33 11.72
C TRP A 78 -0.67 11.91 13.11
N GLU A 79 -1.57 11.37 13.95
CA GLU A 79 -1.88 11.91 15.27
C GLU A 79 -0.64 11.95 16.19
N ILE A 80 0.26 10.98 16.02
CA ILE A 80 1.50 10.84 16.79
C ILE A 80 2.73 11.35 16.03
N SER A 81 2.51 12.11 14.95
CA SER A 81 3.59 12.83 14.24
C SER A 81 3.99 14.09 14.97
N SER A 82 5.22 14.55 14.70
CA SER A 82 5.79 15.78 15.26
C SER A 82 5.24 17.07 14.65
N ASP A 83 4.28 16.98 13.73
CA ASP A 83 3.60 18.14 13.15
C ASP A 83 2.74 18.84 14.23
N LEU A 84 2.85 20.17 14.29
CA LEU A 84 2.23 21.05 15.29
C LEU A 84 0.80 21.46 14.95
N THR A 85 0.20 20.88 13.91
CA THR A 85 -1.21 21.11 13.56
C THR A 85 -2.10 20.75 14.77
N PRO A 86 -3.03 21.64 15.19
CA PRO A 86 -3.93 21.36 16.32
C PRO A 86 -4.75 20.10 16.08
N ARG A 87 -4.77 19.17 17.06
CA ARG A 87 -5.49 17.89 16.97
C ARG A 87 -6.40 17.66 18.17
N SER A 88 -7.43 16.84 17.96
CA SER A 88 -8.42 16.50 18.99
C SER A 88 -8.13 15.19 19.73
N GLY A 89 -7.13 14.40 19.31
CA GLY A 89 -6.86 13.06 19.85
C GLY A 89 -7.82 11.97 19.37
N GLN A 90 -8.98 12.35 18.80
CA GLN A 90 -10.05 11.41 18.45
C GLN A 90 -9.80 10.67 17.12
N GLU A 91 -8.89 11.19 16.30
CA GLU A 91 -8.67 10.68 14.95
C GLU A 91 -7.76 9.44 14.92
N PHE A 92 -6.90 9.23 15.92
CA PHE A 92 -5.96 8.10 15.92
C PHE A 92 -6.65 6.73 15.83
N LYS A 93 -7.73 6.57 16.60
CA LYS A 93 -8.54 5.33 16.55
C LYS A 93 -9.14 5.11 15.16
N ARG A 94 -9.70 6.17 14.56
CA ARG A 94 -10.28 6.12 13.20
C ARG A 94 -9.22 5.78 12.15
N GLU A 95 -8.02 6.34 12.31
CA GLU A 95 -6.85 6.05 11.49
C GLU A 95 -6.56 4.55 11.45
N ILE A 96 -6.42 3.95 12.64
CA ILE A 96 -6.12 2.53 12.82
C ILE A 96 -7.25 1.66 12.27
N GLU A 97 -8.51 1.96 12.61
CA GLU A 97 -9.67 1.20 12.14
C GLU A 97 -9.79 1.21 10.61
N THR A 98 -9.44 2.33 9.98
CA THR A 98 -9.40 2.48 8.52
C THR A 98 -8.31 1.60 7.91
N GLY A 99 -7.09 1.64 8.45
CA GLY A 99 -5.98 0.79 7.99
C GLY A 99 -6.30 -0.69 8.13
N GLN A 100 -6.82 -1.11 9.29
CA GLN A 100 -7.28 -2.48 9.51
C GLN A 100 -8.36 -2.90 8.51
N LYS A 101 -9.35 -2.05 8.21
CA LYS A 101 -10.41 -2.33 7.22
C LYS A 101 -9.82 -2.55 5.82
N ILE A 102 -8.81 -1.76 5.45
CA ILE A 102 -8.13 -1.88 4.16
C ILE A 102 -7.31 -3.16 4.10
N LEU A 103 -6.51 -3.49 5.11
CA LEU A 103 -5.75 -4.76 5.16
C LEU A 103 -6.66 -5.98 5.10
N ARG A 104 -7.77 -5.98 5.85
CA ARG A 104 -8.82 -7.01 5.76
C ARG A 104 -9.38 -7.12 4.34
N SER A 105 -9.53 -6.02 3.61
CA SER A 105 -10.00 -6.03 2.22
C SER A 105 -8.96 -6.61 1.24
N PHE A 106 -7.67 -6.35 1.46
CA PHE A 106 -6.60 -6.96 0.67
C PHE A 106 -6.53 -8.47 0.90
N ARG A 107 -6.53 -8.93 2.15
CA ARG A 107 -6.55 -10.36 2.46
C ARG A 107 -7.79 -11.07 1.89
N ARG A 108 -8.98 -10.46 1.95
CA ARG A 108 -10.19 -11.01 1.31
C ARG A 108 -10.06 -11.11 -0.21
N SER A 109 -9.45 -10.12 -0.85
CA SER A 109 -9.23 -10.12 -2.31
C SER A 109 -8.14 -11.11 -2.72
N LEU A 110 -7.17 -11.37 -1.84
CA LEU A 110 -6.00 -12.20 -2.06
C LEU A 110 -5.90 -13.32 -0.99
N PRO A 111 -6.85 -14.28 -0.96
CA PRO A 111 -6.90 -15.27 0.11
C PRO A 111 -5.69 -16.21 0.15
N ARG A 112 -4.99 -16.38 -0.98
CA ARG A 112 -3.84 -17.28 -1.12
C ARG A 112 -2.51 -16.57 -1.37
N ALA A 113 -2.53 -15.29 -1.73
CA ALA A 113 -1.29 -14.57 -2.01
C ALA A 113 -0.47 -14.38 -0.73
N ARG A 114 0.86 -14.39 -0.89
CA ARG A 114 1.74 -13.85 0.13
C ARG A 114 1.49 -12.35 0.24
N ILE A 115 1.48 -11.81 1.46
CA ILE A 115 1.38 -10.36 1.68
C ILE A 115 2.48 -9.98 2.65
N THR A 116 3.34 -9.05 2.23
CA THR A 116 4.42 -8.52 3.07
C THR A 116 4.24 -7.02 3.21
N TRP A 117 4.34 -6.51 4.43
CA TRP A 117 4.39 -5.09 4.74
C TRP A 117 5.79 -4.75 5.24
N ILE A 118 6.50 -3.95 4.47
CA ILE A 118 7.81 -3.40 4.81
C ILE A 118 7.56 -2.13 5.62
N GLU A 119 8.15 -2.03 6.81
CA GLU A 119 8.04 -0.85 7.67
C GLU A 119 8.70 0.36 7.00
N GLY A 120 7.94 1.45 6.82
CA GLY A 120 8.44 2.75 6.40
C GLY A 120 8.72 3.69 7.59
N ASN A 121 9.09 4.93 7.31
CA ASN A 121 9.37 5.91 8.36
C ASN A 121 8.09 6.36 9.08
N HIS A 122 6.91 6.28 8.45
CA HIS A 122 5.64 6.55 9.12
C HIS A 122 5.34 5.46 10.15
N GLU A 123 5.51 4.18 9.83
CA GLU A 123 5.32 3.12 10.83
C GLU A 123 6.37 3.17 11.95
N PHE A 124 7.63 3.47 11.61
CA PHE A 124 8.69 3.66 12.60
C PHE A 124 8.40 4.79 13.60
N ARG A 125 7.59 5.78 13.22
CA ARG A 125 7.12 6.86 14.12
C ARG A 125 6.40 6.32 15.35
N MET A 126 5.63 5.24 15.20
CA MET A 126 4.94 4.62 16.33
C MET A 126 5.92 4.07 17.36
N ARG A 127 6.97 3.37 16.90
CA ARG A 127 8.09 2.91 17.74
C ARG A 127 8.73 4.09 18.47
N LYS A 128 9.09 5.15 17.74
CA LYS A 128 9.70 6.36 18.31
C LYS A 128 8.79 7.03 19.35
N TYR A 129 7.51 7.18 19.06
CA TYR A 129 6.54 7.79 19.96
C TYR A 129 6.42 7.01 21.27
N LEU A 130 6.30 5.68 21.20
CA LEU A 130 6.24 4.82 22.39
C LEU A 130 7.50 4.95 23.24
N ILE A 131 8.69 4.89 22.64
CA ILE A 131 9.94 5.01 23.40
C ILE A 131 10.08 6.40 24.05
N GLN A 132 9.62 7.46 23.39
CA GLN A 132 9.72 8.82 23.92
C GLN A 132 8.73 9.11 25.05
N ASN A 133 7.51 8.58 24.98
CA ASN A 133 6.43 8.96 25.88
C ASN A 133 6.03 7.86 26.88
N ALA A 134 6.34 6.60 26.59
CA ALA A 134 5.92 5.43 27.37
C ALA A 134 6.85 4.23 27.14
N ARG A 135 8.16 4.41 27.31
CA ARG A 135 9.18 3.37 27.02
C ARG A 135 8.95 2.05 27.75
N GLU A 136 8.31 2.10 28.92
CA GLU A 136 7.97 0.94 29.74
C GLU A 136 6.92 0.05 29.04
N LEU A 137 6.18 0.60 28.08
CA LEU A 137 5.25 -0.16 27.23
C LEU A 137 5.94 -0.76 26.00
N TYR A 138 7.13 -0.30 25.63
CA TYR A 138 7.80 -0.77 24.42
C TYR A 138 8.11 -2.28 24.52
N GLY A 139 7.67 -3.04 23.51
CA GLY A 139 7.83 -4.49 23.46
C GLY A 139 6.72 -5.29 24.15
N LEU A 140 5.74 -4.64 24.81
CA LEU A 140 4.57 -5.35 25.32
C LEU A 140 3.69 -5.87 24.18
N PRO A 141 3.03 -7.03 24.35
CA PRO A 141 2.03 -7.50 23.40
C PRO A 141 0.88 -6.49 23.24
N GLY A 142 0.42 -6.27 22.02
CA GLY A 142 -0.74 -5.41 21.74
C GLY A 142 -0.40 -3.96 21.40
N VAL A 143 0.87 -3.54 21.56
CA VAL A 143 1.31 -2.16 21.30
C VAL A 143 2.30 -2.04 20.14
N SER A 144 2.44 -3.09 19.33
CA SER A 144 3.26 -3.05 18.10
C SER A 144 2.38 -2.87 16.86
N VAL A 145 2.95 -2.39 15.74
CA VAL A 145 2.24 -2.34 14.44
C VAL A 145 1.67 -3.73 14.07
N PRO A 146 2.44 -4.84 14.16
CA PRO A 146 1.89 -6.17 13.93
C PRO A 146 0.66 -6.53 14.77
N ASP A 147 0.64 -6.13 16.04
CA ASP A 147 -0.45 -6.45 16.95
C ASP A 147 -1.67 -5.56 16.71
N ILE A 148 -1.49 -4.25 16.62
CA ILE A 148 -2.57 -3.28 16.40
C ILE A 148 -3.32 -3.58 15.10
N PHE A 149 -2.62 -4.07 14.07
CA PHE A 149 -3.22 -4.38 12.77
C PHE A 149 -3.58 -5.85 12.59
N ASP A 150 -3.50 -6.67 13.64
CA ASP A 150 -3.82 -8.10 13.62
C ASP A 150 -3.07 -8.88 12.51
N LEU A 151 -1.83 -8.52 12.21
CA LEU A 151 -1.12 -9.05 11.03
C LEU A 151 -0.98 -10.57 11.06
N LYS A 152 -0.78 -11.15 12.26
CA LYS A 152 -0.77 -12.62 12.45
C LYS A 152 -2.07 -13.28 11.99
N ARG A 153 -3.22 -12.72 12.38
CA ARG A 153 -4.55 -13.23 11.97
C ARG A 153 -4.80 -13.03 10.48
N LEU A 154 -4.31 -11.93 9.92
CA LEU A 154 -4.37 -11.63 8.49
C LEU A 154 -3.31 -12.37 7.67
N LYS A 155 -2.41 -13.13 8.30
CA LYS A 155 -1.26 -13.80 7.66
C LYS A 155 -0.44 -12.81 6.81
N ILE A 156 -0.19 -11.63 7.35
CA ILE A 156 0.64 -10.60 6.71
C ILE A 156 2.01 -10.65 7.39
N GLU A 157 3.05 -10.80 6.58
CA GLU A 157 4.42 -10.73 7.04
C GLU A 157 4.81 -9.27 7.27
N TYR A 158 5.48 -8.97 8.37
CA TYR A 158 5.97 -7.62 8.67
C TYR A 158 7.50 -7.61 8.63
N ALA A 159 8.07 -6.85 7.70
CA ALA A 159 9.50 -6.61 7.63
C ALA A 159 9.82 -5.32 8.39
N ALA A 160 10.06 -5.47 9.70
CA ALA A 160 10.43 -4.34 10.57
C ALA A 160 11.80 -3.78 10.18
N CYS A 161 11.98 -2.46 10.33
CA CYS A 161 13.25 -1.80 10.12
C CYS A 161 14.28 -2.33 11.12
N HIS A 162 15.51 -2.51 10.62
CA HIS A 162 16.63 -3.18 11.28
C HIS A 162 16.88 -2.65 12.70
N GLU A 163 17.37 -3.50 13.60
CA GLU A 163 17.66 -3.12 15.00
C GLU A 163 18.73 -2.02 15.13
N LEU A 164 19.60 -1.88 14.13
CA LEU A 164 20.60 -0.80 14.01
C LEU A 164 20.00 0.55 13.57
N ALA A 165 18.72 0.60 13.18
CA ALA A 165 17.96 1.84 13.21
C ALA A 165 17.92 2.27 14.68
N THR A 166 18.96 3.02 15.09
CA THR A 166 19.09 3.52 16.46
C THR A 166 17.74 4.03 16.95
N ILE A 167 17.48 3.86 18.24
CA ILE A 167 16.22 4.15 18.96
C ILE A 167 15.39 5.35 18.45
N ASN A 168 16.00 6.33 17.77
CA ASN A 168 15.36 7.55 17.27
C ASN A 168 15.43 7.82 15.75
N LYS A 169 16.06 6.98 14.93
CA LYS A 169 16.23 7.26 13.49
C LYS A 169 15.92 6.05 12.60
N PHE A 170 14.94 6.22 11.71
CA PHE A 170 14.66 5.29 10.62
C PHE A 170 15.86 5.18 9.67
N THR A 171 16.08 3.99 9.12
CA THR A 171 17.13 3.71 8.13
C THR A 171 16.57 2.84 7.02
N ASP A 172 17.35 2.63 5.95
CA ASP A 172 17.01 1.74 4.85
C ASP A 172 16.35 0.43 5.33
N ASN A 173 15.16 0.14 4.83
CA ASN A 173 14.47 -1.12 5.08
C ASN A 173 14.00 -1.72 3.76
N PHE A 174 14.34 -2.98 3.52
CA PHE A 174 14.08 -3.61 2.23
C PHE A 174 13.98 -5.13 2.36
N ILE A 175 13.36 -5.73 1.35
CA ILE A 175 13.39 -7.17 1.11
C ILE A 175 13.91 -7.44 -0.29
N ARG A 176 14.33 -8.68 -0.53
CA ARG A 176 14.80 -9.12 -1.84
C ARG A 176 13.71 -9.91 -2.58
N VAL A 177 13.48 -9.56 -3.84
CA VAL A 177 12.57 -10.24 -4.77
C VAL A 177 13.37 -10.63 -6.01
N GLY A 178 13.88 -11.87 -6.04
CA GLY A 178 14.88 -12.25 -7.05
C GLY A 178 16.15 -11.42 -6.89
N ASP A 179 16.57 -10.70 -7.93
CA ASP A 179 17.72 -9.77 -7.89
C ASP A 179 17.33 -8.31 -7.65
N LEU A 180 16.04 -8.03 -7.45
CA LEU A 180 15.53 -6.70 -7.14
C LEU A 180 15.43 -6.48 -5.63
N TYR A 181 15.98 -5.36 -5.15
CA TYR A 181 15.79 -4.91 -3.78
C TYR A 181 14.57 -3.97 -3.71
N VAL A 182 13.51 -4.41 -3.03
CA VAL A 182 12.28 -3.63 -2.86
C VAL A 182 12.31 -3.04 -1.46
N GLY A 183 12.34 -1.71 -1.37
CA GLY A 183 12.55 -1.07 -0.08
C GLY A 183 11.94 0.31 0.07
N HIS A 184 11.79 0.67 1.32
CA HIS A 184 11.52 2.01 1.79
C HIS A 184 12.87 2.56 2.30
N TRP A 185 13.63 3.16 1.39
CA TRP A 185 15.01 3.59 1.60
C TRP A 185 15.03 4.97 2.27
N ASP A 186 16.01 5.25 3.14
CA ASP A 186 16.20 6.56 3.79
C ASP A 186 16.86 7.57 2.83
N ARG A 187 16.26 7.72 1.64
CA ARG A 187 16.70 8.65 0.60
C ARG A 187 15.52 9.23 -0.15
N VAL A 188 15.41 10.55 -0.12
CA VAL A 188 14.44 11.33 -0.89
C VAL A 188 15.13 12.39 -1.72
N SER A 189 14.51 12.77 -2.83
CA SER A 189 14.95 13.88 -3.67
C SER A 189 13.76 14.74 -4.08
N LYS A 190 14.00 16.03 -4.35
CA LYS A 190 12.99 16.93 -4.91
C LYS A 190 12.63 16.61 -6.37
N HIS A 191 13.50 15.91 -7.09
CA HIS A 191 13.33 15.54 -8.49
C HIS A 191 13.09 14.03 -8.61
N GLY A 192 12.17 13.64 -9.50
CA GLY A 192 11.97 12.23 -9.82
C GLY A 192 13.24 11.62 -10.44
N ALA A 193 13.43 10.32 -10.22
CA ALA A 193 14.60 9.49 -10.54
C ALA A 193 15.89 9.78 -9.74
N TYR A 194 15.97 10.87 -8.98
CA TYR A 194 17.25 11.27 -8.37
C TYR A 194 17.58 10.49 -7.09
N ALA A 195 16.59 10.11 -6.27
CA ALA A 195 16.85 9.20 -5.16
C ALA A 195 17.19 7.81 -5.70
N ALA A 196 16.48 7.33 -6.73
CA ALA A 196 16.85 6.09 -7.43
C ALA A 196 18.29 6.13 -7.96
N LYS A 197 18.70 7.24 -8.59
CA LYS A 197 20.08 7.44 -9.05
C LYS A 197 21.08 7.27 -7.91
N VAL A 198 20.91 8.05 -6.85
CA VAL A 198 21.83 8.03 -5.70
C VAL A 198 21.89 6.62 -5.09
N LEU A 199 20.73 5.98 -4.90
CA LEU A 199 20.68 4.63 -4.34
C LEU A 199 21.36 3.60 -5.25
N VAL A 200 21.15 3.65 -6.57
CA VAL A 200 21.84 2.75 -7.52
C VAL A 200 23.35 2.98 -7.48
N GLU A 201 23.80 4.24 -7.42
CA GLU A 201 25.21 4.59 -7.38
C GLU A 201 25.89 4.18 -6.07
N GLU A 202 25.22 4.37 -4.92
CA GLU A 202 25.74 4.06 -3.58
C GLU A 202 25.65 2.57 -3.24
N LYS A 203 24.54 1.91 -3.59
CA LYS A 203 24.27 0.52 -3.21
C LYS A 203 24.77 -0.49 -4.24
N GLY A 204 24.92 -0.10 -5.50
CA GLY A 204 25.41 -0.98 -6.56
C GLY A 204 24.47 -2.15 -6.90
N VAL A 205 23.16 -1.97 -6.69
CA VAL A 205 22.12 -2.97 -6.95
C VAL A 205 20.94 -2.38 -7.71
N SER A 206 20.16 -3.24 -8.37
CA SER A 206 18.83 -2.87 -8.88
C SER A 206 17.83 -2.79 -7.74
N LEU A 207 17.01 -1.74 -7.72
CA LEU A 207 16.12 -1.45 -6.59
C LEU A 207 14.83 -0.75 -7.00
N LEU A 208 13.81 -0.91 -6.16
CA LEU A 208 12.58 -0.13 -6.16
C LEU A 208 12.49 0.63 -4.83
N GLN A 209 12.23 1.93 -4.93
CA GLN A 209 12.13 2.87 -3.83
C GLN A 209 10.71 3.45 -3.72
N GLY A 210 10.12 3.32 -2.53
CA GLY A 210 8.93 4.09 -2.13
C GLY A 210 9.32 5.49 -1.68
N TYR A 211 8.57 6.07 -0.74
CA TYR A 211 8.88 7.27 0.06
C TYR A 211 8.97 8.62 -0.68
N THR A 212 9.37 8.62 -1.95
CA THR A 212 9.63 9.87 -2.71
C THR A 212 8.36 10.53 -3.23
N HIS A 213 7.26 9.77 -3.29
CA HIS A 213 5.95 10.10 -3.89
C HIS A 213 5.99 10.44 -5.38
N ARG A 214 7.15 10.32 -6.01
CA ARG A 214 7.43 10.73 -7.39
C ARG A 214 7.75 9.51 -8.22
N PHE A 215 7.33 9.55 -9.47
CA PHE A 215 7.79 8.56 -10.43
C PHE A 215 9.12 8.99 -11.04
N GLY A 216 10.02 8.03 -11.20
CA GLY A 216 11.20 8.19 -12.01
C GLY A 216 12.04 6.92 -12.05
N ALA A 217 12.92 6.81 -13.02
CA ALA A 217 13.82 5.68 -13.13
C ALA A 217 15.23 6.14 -13.51
N HIS A 218 16.22 5.44 -12.99
CA HIS A 218 17.63 5.64 -13.32
C HIS A 218 18.27 4.30 -13.65
N ALA A 219 18.98 4.23 -14.77
CA ALA A 219 19.73 3.05 -15.17
C ALA A 219 21.23 3.38 -15.25
N ARG A 220 22.06 2.46 -14.79
CA ARG A 220 23.52 2.53 -14.85
C ARG A 220 24.09 1.22 -15.37
N THR A 221 24.98 1.30 -16.34
CA THR A 221 25.79 0.14 -16.76
C THR A 221 27.12 0.18 -16.02
N THR A 222 27.49 -0.91 -15.35
CA THR A 222 28.75 -1.06 -14.63
C THR A 222 29.88 -1.48 -15.58
N VAL A 223 31.14 -1.39 -15.12
CA VAL A 223 32.33 -1.70 -15.95
C VAL A 223 32.37 -3.16 -16.42
N ASP A 224 31.79 -4.07 -15.64
CA ASP A 224 31.63 -5.50 -15.96
C ASP A 224 30.36 -5.79 -16.79
N GLY A 225 29.68 -4.76 -17.29
CA GLY A 225 28.56 -4.87 -18.22
C GLY A 225 27.20 -5.15 -17.59
N ARG A 226 27.08 -5.20 -16.25
CA ARG A 226 25.76 -5.34 -15.59
C ARG A 226 24.96 -4.05 -15.72
N VAL A 227 23.65 -4.20 -15.95
CA VAL A 227 22.71 -3.07 -15.95
C VAL A 227 22.00 -3.04 -14.60
N LEU A 228 22.19 -1.96 -13.86
CA LEU A 228 21.47 -1.67 -12.63
C LEU A 228 20.33 -0.71 -12.93
N LEU A 229 19.13 -1.01 -12.39
CA LEU A 229 17.94 -0.19 -12.55
C LEU A 229 17.38 0.20 -11.18
N GLY A 230 17.25 1.50 -10.95
CA GLY A 230 16.54 2.07 -9.82
C GLY A 230 15.21 2.65 -10.27
N ILE A 231 14.12 2.31 -9.59
CA ILE A 231 12.78 2.85 -9.84
C ILE A 231 12.30 3.55 -8.58
N GLU A 232 11.89 4.80 -8.70
CA GLU A 232 11.05 5.46 -7.70
C GLU A 232 9.60 5.19 -8.07
N ASN A 233 8.86 4.60 -7.13
CA ASN A 233 7.45 4.33 -7.33
C ASN A 233 6.61 5.54 -6.92
N SER A 234 5.55 5.76 -7.69
CA SER A 234 4.48 6.70 -7.36
C SER A 234 3.83 6.35 -6.01
N SER A 235 2.96 7.22 -5.49
CA SER A 235 2.31 7.01 -4.18
C SER A 235 0.80 6.94 -4.29
N MET A 236 0.16 6.24 -3.36
CA MET A 236 -1.30 6.13 -3.26
C MET A 236 -1.96 7.31 -2.52
N CYS A 237 -1.20 8.29 -2.04
CA CYS A 237 -1.75 9.46 -1.32
C CYS A 237 -2.71 10.31 -2.17
N SER A 238 -3.59 11.05 -1.50
CA SER A 238 -4.29 12.18 -2.11
C SER A 238 -3.28 13.27 -2.51
N ARG A 239 -3.52 13.96 -3.64
CA ARG A 239 -2.74 15.15 -4.01
C ARG A 239 -3.22 16.43 -3.32
N ARG A 240 -4.31 16.32 -2.55
CA ARG A 240 -4.83 17.37 -1.68
C ARG A 240 -4.49 17.00 -0.24
N GLN A 241 -3.35 17.49 0.23
CA GLN A 241 -2.89 17.32 1.60
C GLN A 241 -2.93 18.66 2.33
N SER A 242 -3.10 18.65 3.64
CA SER A 242 -3.12 19.87 4.48
C SER A 242 -1.75 20.52 4.62
N TYR A 243 -0.67 19.73 4.51
CA TYR A 243 0.69 20.15 4.83
C TYR A 243 1.56 20.46 3.60
N VAL A 244 1.06 20.25 2.38
CA VAL A 244 1.79 20.59 1.14
C VAL A 244 0.85 21.09 0.05
N SER A 245 1.22 22.20 -0.59
CA SER A 245 0.45 22.80 -1.68
C SER A 245 0.94 22.30 -3.04
N ARG A 246 0.05 21.70 -3.83
CA ARG A 246 0.27 21.23 -5.22
C ARG A 246 1.60 20.48 -5.38
N PRO A 247 1.80 19.39 -4.63
CA PRO A 247 3.06 18.67 -4.68
C PRO A 247 3.28 18.06 -6.06
N ASN A 248 4.54 18.03 -6.51
CA ASN A 248 4.94 17.28 -7.69
C ASN A 248 4.96 15.79 -7.36
N TRP A 249 3.80 15.19 -7.21
CA TRP A 249 3.63 13.77 -6.90
C TRP A 249 2.70 13.10 -7.91
N GLN A 250 2.92 11.82 -8.19
CA GLN A 250 2.14 11.05 -9.17
C GLN A 250 1.37 9.92 -8.46
N LEU A 251 0.19 9.60 -9.00
CA LEU A 251 -0.55 8.37 -8.67
C LEU A 251 -0.02 7.22 -9.54
N PRO A 252 0.01 5.97 -9.04
CA PRO A 252 0.41 4.79 -9.79
C PRO A 252 -0.62 4.34 -10.82
#